data_AF-A0A9X3PT00-F1
#
_entry.id   AF-A0A9X3PT00-F1
#
_cell.length_a   1.000
_cell.length_b   1.000
_cell.length_c   1.000
_cell.angle_alpha   90.00
_cell.angle_beta   90.00
_cell.angle_gamma   90.00
#
_symmetry.space_group_name_H-M   'P 1'
#
loop_
_entity.id
_entity.type
_entity.pdbx_description
1 polymer ?
#
loop_
_entity_poly.entity_id
_entity_poly.type
_entity_poly.pdbx_seq_one_letter_code
_entity_poly.pdbx_strand_id
1 'polypeptide(L)'
;MPPMSFVAKLTLGICIVSAFLLYGTGHPYLFGLAIANAIANFWSTGVMDNFAREYYTRIGADNPDIVPSWMERTLEGLAADYVPNWLASLNMGTAVIGLALLVYGIVINIKVSG
;
A
#
# COMPACT_ATOMS: atom_id res chain seq x y z
N MET A 1 4.67 6.70 -17.58
CA MET A 1 4.35 5.51 -16.74
C MET A 1 3.70 6.02 -15.47
N PRO A 2 2.42 5.75 -15.15
CA PRO A 2 1.91 6.16 -13.86
C PRO A 2 2.61 5.30 -12.81
N PRO A 3 3.46 5.90 -11.96
CA PRO A 3 4.12 5.16 -10.89
C PRO A 3 3.07 4.70 -9.88
N MET A 4 3.40 3.66 -9.12
CA MET A 4 2.72 3.27 -7.88
C MET A 4 2.14 4.52 -7.19
N SER A 5 0.82 4.55 -7.01
CA SER A 5 0.10 5.75 -6.62
C SER A 5 0.70 6.35 -5.35
N PHE A 6 0.72 7.67 -5.25
CA PHE A 6 1.26 8.36 -4.08
C PHE A 6 0.65 7.82 -2.78
N VAL A 7 -0.64 7.50 -2.81
CA VAL A 7 -1.40 6.93 -1.69
C VAL A 7 -0.85 5.55 -1.28
N ALA A 8 -0.53 4.68 -2.24
CA ALA A 8 0.03 3.36 -1.95
C ALA A 8 1.43 3.47 -1.29
N LYS A 9 2.28 4.38 -1.81
CA LYS A 9 3.59 4.66 -1.21
C LYS A 9 3.47 5.21 0.23
N LEU A 10 2.51 6.10 0.45
CA LEU A 10 2.25 6.67 1.77
C LEU A 10 1.77 5.59 2.76
N THR A 11 0.89 4.69 2.30
CA THR A 11 0.37 3.58 3.10
C THR A 11 1.49 2.62 3.52
N LEU A 12 2.36 2.25 2.57
CA LEU A 12 3.56 1.47 2.87
C LEU A 12 4.45 2.17 3.91
N GLY A 13 4.66 3.48 3.77
CA GLY A 13 5.38 4.30 4.74
C GLY A 13 4.80 4.21 6.15
N ILE A 14 3.48 4.34 6.29
CA ILE A 14 2.76 4.18 7.56
C ILE A 14 3.04 2.80 8.17
N CYS A 15 2.91 1.73 7.38
CA CYS A 15 3.17 0.37 7.85
C CYS A 15 4.62 0.20 8.34
N ILE A 16 5.60 0.73 7.61
CA ILE A 16 7.02 0.65 7.99
C ILE A 16 7.29 1.44 9.28
N VAL A 17 6.81 2.69 9.37
CA VAL A 17 6.98 3.54 10.56
C VAL A 17 6.32 2.89 11.79
N SER A 18 5.17 2.25 11.62
CA SER A 18 4.51 1.53 12.72
C SER A 18 5.38 0.40 13.28
N ALA A 19 6.10 -0.34 12.43
CA ALA A 19 7.01 -1.39 12.87
C ALA A 19 8.21 -0.80 13.63
N PHE A 20 8.78 0.32 13.15
CA PHE A 20 9.86 1.02 13.86
C PHE A 20 9.43 1.51 15.24
N LEU A 21 8.25 2.09 15.37
CA LEU A 21 7.75 2.58 16.66
C LEU A 21 7.49 1.44 17.66
N LEU A 22 7.14 0.25 17.18
CA LEU A 22 6.91 -0.90 18.05
C LEU A 22 8.19 -1.66 18.40
N TYR A 23 9.29 -1.38 17.72
CA TYR A 23 10.59 -1.97 18.04
C TYR A 23 11.03 -1.58 19.46
N GLY A 24 11.40 -2.55 20.29
CA GLY A 24 11.88 -2.30 21.65
C GLY A 24 10.81 -1.94 22.68
N THR A 25 9.51 -1.89 22.31
CA THR A 25 8.40 -1.55 23.23
C THR A 25 7.98 -2.68 24.19
N GLY A 26 8.65 -3.84 24.12
CA GLY A 26 8.32 -5.01 24.95
C GLY A 26 7.07 -5.78 24.50
N HIS A 27 6.53 -5.50 23.31
CA HIS A 27 5.36 -6.19 22.75
C HIS A 27 5.72 -6.92 21.43
N PRO A 28 6.44 -8.06 21.52
CA PRO A 28 6.99 -8.75 20.35
C PRO A 28 5.92 -9.23 19.36
N TYR A 29 4.73 -9.59 19.86
CA TYR A 29 3.61 -9.99 19.00
C TYR A 29 3.09 -8.85 18.12
N LEU A 30 2.99 -7.64 18.65
CA LEU A 30 2.54 -6.46 17.90
C LEU A 30 3.60 -6.00 16.90
N PHE A 31 4.87 -6.09 17.28
CA PHE A 31 5.99 -5.83 16.37
C PHE A 31 6.01 -6.84 15.20
N GLY A 32 5.86 -8.13 15.49
CA GLY A 32 5.76 -9.16 14.45
C GLY A 32 4.56 -8.94 13.52
N LEU A 33 3.42 -8.54 14.08
CA LEU A 33 2.22 -8.21 13.31
C LEU A 33 2.44 -6.98 12.41
N ALA A 34 3.15 -5.95 12.90
CA ALA A 34 3.50 -4.77 12.11
C ALA A 34 4.41 -5.11 10.92
N ILE A 35 5.42 -5.98 11.13
CA ILE A 35 6.27 -6.47 10.05
C ILE A 35 5.45 -7.27 9.02
N ALA A 36 4.67 -8.24 9.49
CA ALA A 36 3.85 -9.07 8.61
C ALA A 36 2.86 -8.20 7.81
N ASN A 37 2.29 -7.18 8.43
CA ASN A 37 1.39 -6.24 7.79
C ASN A 37 2.10 -5.37 6.74
N ALA A 38 3.32 -4.89 7.01
CA ALA A 38 4.12 -4.15 6.04
C ALA A 38 4.48 -5.01 4.82
N ILE A 39 4.85 -6.28 5.04
CA ILE A 39 5.13 -7.25 3.96
C ILE A 39 3.87 -7.51 3.14
N ALA A 40 2.72 -7.75 3.79
CA ALA A 40 1.44 -7.98 3.11
C ALA A 40 1.00 -6.76 2.29
N ASN A 41 1.19 -5.54 2.82
CA ASN A 41 0.90 -4.30 2.09
C ASN A 41 1.82 -4.13 0.87
N PHE A 42 3.13 -4.35 1.05
CA PHE A 42 4.10 -4.29 -0.04
C PHE A 42 3.77 -5.29 -1.16
N TRP A 43 3.52 -6.55 -0.77
CA TRP A 43 3.21 -7.62 -1.70
C TRP A 43 1.91 -7.36 -2.45
N SER A 44 0.81 -7.04 -1.73
CA SER A 44 -0.48 -6.76 -2.36
C SER A 44 -0.39 -5.57 -3.31
N THR A 45 0.25 -4.46 -2.89
CA THR A 45 0.48 -3.29 -3.75
C THR A 45 1.29 -3.66 -5.00
N GLY A 46 2.35 -4.46 -4.86
CA GLY A 46 3.16 -4.89 -6.00
C GLY A 46 2.40 -5.78 -6.99
N VAL A 47 1.56 -6.68 -6.48
CA VAL A 47 0.70 -7.52 -7.33
C VAL A 47 -0.35 -6.66 -8.06
N MET A 48 -0.98 -5.68 -7.39
CA MET A 48 -1.91 -4.75 -8.02
C MET A 48 -1.23 -3.92 -9.13
N ASP A 49 0.01 -3.45 -8.92
CA ASP A 49 0.79 -2.73 -9.93
C ASP A 49 1.08 -3.59 -11.16
N ASN A 50 1.38 -4.89 -10.95
CA ASN A 50 1.59 -5.83 -12.03
C ASN A 50 0.32 -6.07 -12.86
N PHE A 51 -0.85 -6.21 -12.22
CA PHE A 51 -2.13 -6.32 -12.92
C PHE A 51 -2.45 -5.07 -13.73
N ALA A 52 -2.26 -3.89 -13.13
CA ALA A 52 -2.47 -2.63 -13.83
C ALA A 52 -1.54 -2.51 -15.05
N ARG A 53 -0.25 -2.88 -14.90
CA ARG A 53 0.71 -2.91 -16.02
C ARG A 53 0.29 -3.87 -17.13
N GLU A 54 -0.13 -5.08 -16.78
CA GLU A 54 -0.61 -6.05 -17.77
C GLU A 54 -1.80 -5.49 -18.56
N TYR A 55 -2.72 -4.80 -17.88
CA TYR A 55 -3.83 -4.11 -18.53
C TYR A 55 -3.33 -3.06 -19.53
N TYR A 56 -2.43 -2.15 -19.11
CA TYR A 56 -1.85 -1.13 -20.00
C TYR A 56 -1.14 -1.73 -21.21
N THR A 57 -0.37 -2.80 -21.03
CA THR A 57 0.29 -3.51 -22.13
C THR A 57 -0.72 -4.14 -23.08
N ARG A 58 -1.80 -4.75 -22.58
CA ARG A 58 -2.83 -5.39 -23.43
C ARG A 58 -3.56 -4.42 -24.35
N ILE A 59 -3.77 -3.18 -23.90
CA ILE A 59 -4.44 -2.14 -24.69
C ILE A 59 -3.46 -1.28 -25.52
N GLY A 60 -2.16 -1.58 -25.49
CA GLY A 60 -1.13 -0.80 -26.20
C GLY A 60 -0.92 0.61 -25.65
N ALA A 61 -1.30 0.84 -24.39
CA ALA A 61 -1.19 2.11 -23.67
C ALA A 61 0.04 2.15 -22.75
N ASP A 62 0.98 1.23 -22.93
CA ASP A 62 2.28 1.22 -22.25
C ASP A 62 3.20 2.34 -22.75
N ASN A 63 2.92 2.86 -23.95
CA ASN A 63 3.65 3.95 -24.56
C ASN A 63 3.01 5.32 -24.22
N PRO A 64 3.68 6.19 -23.43
CA PRO A 64 3.10 7.42 -22.92
C PRO A 64 2.76 8.45 -24.00
N ASP A 65 3.38 8.36 -25.19
CA ASP A 65 3.11 9.27 -26.31
C ASP A 65 1.78 8.98 -27.03
N ILE A 66 1.20 7.81 -26.79
CA ILE A 66 -0.03 7.34 -27.45
C ILE A 66 -1.26 7.70 -26.61
N VAL A 67 -1.10 7.88 -25.29
CA VAL A 67 -2.20 8.11 -24.36
C VAL A 67 -2.42 9.61 -24.17
N PRO A 68 -3.54 10.17 -24.64
CA PRO A 68 -3.85 11.56 -24.38
C PRO A 68 -4.12 11.79 -22.89
N SER A 69 -3.67 12.92 -22.34
CA SER A 69 -3.85 13.27 -20.92
C SER A 69 -5.31 13.26 -20.44
N TRP A 70 -6.27 13.53 -21.33
CA TRP A 70 -7.70 13.47 -21.01
C TRP A 70 -8.22 12.03 -20.85
N MET A 71 -7.50 11.03 -21.38
CA MET A 71 -7.87 9.61 -21.32
C MET A 71 -7.25 8.91 -20.09
N GLU A 72 -6.22 9.50 -19.47
CA GLU A 72 -5.48 8.91 -18.33
C GLU A 72 -6.41 8.47 -17.19
N ARG A 73 -7.33 9.32 -16.72
CA ARG A 73 -8.25 8.95 -15.61
C ARG A 73 -9.16 7.78 -15.96
N THR A 74 -9.59 7.70 -17.22
CA THR A 74 -10.47 6.60 -17.67
C THR A 74 -9.69 5.30 -17.69
N LEU A 75 -8.46 5.33 -18.18
CA LEU A 75 -7.57 4.18 -18.22
C LEU A 75 -7.16 3.71 -16.83
N GLU A 76 -6.90 4.63 -15.90
CA GLU A 76 -6.66 4.30 -14.49
C GLU A 76 -7.86 3.59 -13.86
N GLY A 77 -9.08 4.05 -14.14
CA GLY A 77 -10.31 3.39 -13.68
C GLY A 77 -10.46 1.99 -14.24
N LEU A 78 -10.26 1.81 -15.55
CA LEU A 78 -10.33 0.50 -16.19
C LEU A 78 -9.22 -0.46 -15.72
N ALA A 79 -8.02 0.05 -15.48
CA ALA A 79 -6.93 -0.71 -14.90
C ALA A 79 -7.24 -1.15 -13.46
N ALA A 80 -7.91 -0.29 -12.68
CA ALA A 80 -8.38 -0.64 -11.34
C ALA A 80 -9.45 -1.74 -11.36
N ASP A 81 -10.36 -1.72 -12.33
CA ASP A 81 -11.38 -2.78 -12.52
C ASP A 81 -10.77 -4.14 -12.92
N TYR A 82 -9.59 -4.12 -13.54
CA TYR A 82 -8.84 -5.34 -13.87
C TYR A 82 -8.19 -6.00 -12.64
N VAL A 83 -7.99 -5.24 -11.56
CA VAL A 83 -7.41 -5.76 -10.32
C VAL A 83 -8.44 -6.59 -9.55
N PRO A 84 -8.11 -7.81 -9.09
CA PRO A 84 -9.05 -8.61 -8.32
C PRO A 84 -9.48 -7.94 -7.01
N ASN A 85 -10.80 -7.89 -6.74
CA ASN A 85 -11.38 -7.25 -5.56
C ASN A 85 -10.84 -7.78 -4.21
N TRP A 86 -10.51 -9.07 -4.13
CA TRP A 86 -9.93 -9.66 -2.91
C TRP A 86 -8.54 -9.08 -2.60
N LEU A 87 -7.77 -8.73 -3.64
CA LEU A 87 -6.45 -8.12 -3.53
C LEU A 87 -6.57 -6.67 -3.04
N ALA A 88 -7.53 -5.92 -3.60
CA ALA A 88 -7.87 -4.58 -3.14
C ALA A 88 -8.35 -4.59 -1.68
N SER A 89 -9.18 -5.55 -1.30
CA SER A 89 -9.65 -5.72 0.08
C SER A 89 -8.52 -6.06 1.05
N LEU A 90 -7.55 -6.90 0.64
CA LEU A 90 -6.37 -7.19 1.46
C LEU A 90 -5.52 -5.93 1.64
N ASN A 91 -5.25 -5.18 0.57
CA ASN A 91 -4.48 -3.95 0.68
C ASN A 91 -5.17 -2.93 1.61
N MET A 92 -6.48 -2.74 1.47
CA MET A 92 -7.26 -1.87 2.35
C MET A 92 -7.24 -2.35 3.81
N GLY A 93 -7.35 -3.66 4.06
CA GLY A 93 -7.23 -4.24 5.40
C GLY A 93 -5.86 -3.97 6.02
N THR A 94 -4.78 -4.17 5.25
CA THR A 94 -3.42 -3.91 5.74
C THR A 94 -3.18 -2.43 6.03
N ALA A 95 -3.79 -1.53 5.25
CA ALA A 95 -3.73 -0.08 5.50
C ALA A 95 -4.38 0.29 6.84
N VAL A 96 -5.58 -0.24 7.12
CA VAL A 96 -6.30 0.00 8.37
C VAL A 96 -5.52 -0.56 9.57
N ILE A 97 -5.00 -1.79 9.45
CA ILE A 97 -4.16 -2.40 10.49
C ILE A 97 -2.89 -1.57 10.71
N GLY A 98 -2.24 -1.10 9.63
CA GLY A 98 -1.04 -0.28 9.71
C GLY A 98 -1.27 1.03 10.44
N LEU A 99 -2.40 1.69 10.16
CA LEU A 99 -2.81 2.91 10.86
C LEU A 99 -3.07 2.65 12.35
N ALA A 100 -3.78 1.56 12.68
CA ALA A 100 -4.06 1.19 14.07
C ALA A 100 -2.77 0.92 14.87
N LEU A 101 -1.84 0.19 14.27
CA LEU A 101 -0.53 -0.09 14.87
C LEU A 101 0.32 1.16 15.01
N LEU A 102 0.27 2.07 14.04
CA LEU A 102 0.96 3.37 14.12
C LEU A 102 0.46 4.18 15.32
N VAL A 103 -0.86 4.35 15.44
CA VAL A 103 -1.47 5.09 16.56
C VAL A 103 -1.10 4.45 17.89
N TYR A 104 -1.18 3.11 17.98
CA TYR A 104 -0.81 2.39 19.19
C TYR A 104 0.68 2.57 19.54
N GLY A 105 1.56 2.47 18.54
CA GLY A 105 3.00 2.70 18.70
C GLY A 105 3.31 4.11 19.20
N ILE A 106 2.64 5.14 18.66
CA ILE A 106 2.77 6.53 19.14
C ILE A 106 2.36 6.64 20.62
N VAL A 107 1.22 6.09 21.00
CA VAL A 107 0.70 6.17 22.37
C VAL A 107 1.65 5.52 23.37
N ILE A 108 2.22 4.35 23.05
CA ILE A 108 3.19 3.69 23.93
C ILE A 108 4.47 4.50 24.05
N ASN A 109 5.03 4.98 22.95
CA ASN A 109 6.29 5.74 23.00
C ASN A 109 6.14 7.05 23.79
N ILE A 110 4.98 7.71 23.72
CA ILE A 110 4.68 8.88 24.58
C ILE A 110 4.64 8.47 26.05
N LYS A 111 3.96 7.37 26.40
CA LYS A 111 3.85 6.91 27.79
C LYS A 111 5.18 6.46 28.40
N VAL A 112 6.07 5.88 27.59
CA VAL A 112 7.40 5.43 28.05
C VAL A 112 8.37 6.60 28.24
N SER A 113 8.13 7.74 27.57
CA SER A 113 9.00 8.92 27.63
C SER A 113 8.59 9.96 28.68
N GLY A 114 7.50 9.72 29.40
CA GLY A 114 6.91 10.64 30.39
C GLY A 114 7.15 10.23 31.83
#